data_AF-A0A9X2D0G3-F1
#
_entry.id   AF-A0A9X2D0G3-F1
#
_cell.length_a   1.000
_cell.length_b   1.000
_cell.length_c   1.000
_cell.angle_alpha   90.00
_cell.angle_beta   90.00
_cell.angle_gamma   90.00
#
_symmetry.space_group_name_H-M   'P 1'
#
loop_
_entity.id
_entity.type
_entity.pdbx_description
1 polymer ?
#
loop_
_entity_poly.entity_id
_entity_poly.type
_entity_poly.pdbx_seq_one_letter_code
_entity_poly.pdbx_strand_id
1 'polypeptide(L)'
;MSASEAVLKKSTFYDEIMKIISNPPVYLQEIEAWLDVKLRHASTGVRLDQVTDLIHLVSILKTKQCSNYVFALQVYTAERTSAESQKSLITAIMMMPGQDDKICELICYLAQENALERYTRISHLPPIRFYQDNGRSNECRYDEYKEWYLLFELFSLCKIAPHKAIPLIARWLTANTPSTQDIHAFLKLLKIMDEMEVLHYEIIETITPYLKNQASIEKINLFLLKLQRNNLLNSEVFEHALPLLKHLSALDTFFTFYEDELKSPPSRSSILQRLRPYCQMLLPAKKSYDDHVEANTPLHQAVLEGNARNLELTLSFANRKLLAHTSYENTALVLACKIANKSAAKRILAKMQEFECDVNQADHHGMTALHWAKFYHFDDLVSDLMRAGANDKLKTKSGENCDYFYNHRFKLNDFKIEGPEIIEDAFKLKNAALTDLCFHMDKIALNLKLASQIEIDDLYASSDTAQYRSANRFQLFFKTLRSRLINWLEEQQRLSHQSNPASASLGLV
;
A
#
# COMPACT_ATOMS: atom_id res chain seq x y z
N MET A 1 -71.24 30.57 2.27
CA MET A 1 -70.43 29.34 2.05
C MET A 1 -69.50 29.59 0.88
N SER A 2 -68.18 29.44 0.94
CA SER A 2 -67.19 29.49 2.03
C SER A 2 -65.87 29.74 1.30
N ALA A 3 -65.18 30.83 1.65
CA ALA A 3 -63.78 31.04 1.30
C ALA A 3 -62.92 30.02 2.05
N SER A 4 -61.89 29.48 1.40
CA SER A 4 -60.76 28.75 2.02
C SER A 4 -59.93 28.13 0.88
N GLU A 5 -58.60 28.18 0.79
CA GLU A 5 -57.55 28.78 1.58
C GLU A 5 -56.34 28.79 0.62
N ALA A 6 -55.96 29.96 0.11
CA ALA A 6 -54.61 30.12 -0.38
C ALA A 6 -53.70 30.10 0.87
N VAL A 7 -53.13 28.94 1.17
CA VAL A 7 -52.08 28.81 2.18
C VAL A 7 -50.86 29.57 1.67
N LEU A 8 -50.85 30.88 1.91
CA LEU A 8 -49.67 31.72 1.95
C LEU A 8 -48.75 31.12 3.01
N LYS A 9 -47.83 30.24 2.61
CA LYS A 9 -46.69 29.86 3.46
C LYS A 9 -46.03 31.17 3.88
N LYS A 10 -46.16 31.55 5.16
CA LYS A 10 -45.37 32.64 5.75
C LYS A 10 -43.91 32.34 5.43
N SER A 11 -43.24 33.21 4.69
CA SER A 11 -41.81 33.08 4.45
C SER A 11 -41.09 33.02 5.78
N THR A 12 -40.29 31.99 5.99
CA THR A 12 -39.43 31.89 7.16
C THR A 12 -38.38 33.01 7.12
N PHE A 13 -37.77 33.32 8.26
CA PHE A 13 -36.67 34.30 8.33
C PHE A 13 -35.55 33.97 7.33
N TYR A 14 -35.24 32.67 7.16
CA TYR A 14 -34.26 32.20 6.20
C TYR A 14 -34.73 32.33 4.74
N ASP A 15 -36.01 32.13 4.43
CA ASP A 15 -36.55 32.37 3.08
C ASP A 15 -36.42 33.84 2.64
N GLU A 16 -36.58 34.77 3.58
CA GLU A 16 -36.49 36.20 3.32
C GLU A 16 -35.07 36.62 2.96
N ILE A 17 -34.06 36.16 3.73
CA ILE A 17 -32.66 36.48 3.42
C ILE A 17 -32.15 35.71 2.21
N MET A 18 -32.59 34.47 1.99
CA MET A 18 -32.20 33.70 0.80
C MET A 18 -32.63 34.41 -0.49
N LYS A 19 -33.78 35.10 -0.50
CA LYS A 19 -34.20 35.93 -1.64
C LYS A 19 -33.25 37.11 -1.92
N ILE A 20 -32.67 37.70 -0.88
CA ILE A 20 -31.70 38.79 -1.00
C ILE A 20 -30.38 38.24 -1.53
N ILE A 21 -29.91 37.12 -0.96
CA ILE A 21 -28.64 36.49 -1.34
C ILE A 21 -28.68 35.88 -2.76
N SER A 22 -29.87 35.48 -3.24
CA SER A 22 -30.02 34.85 -4.56
C SER A 22 -30.09 35.82 -5.74
N ASN A 23 -30.05 37.15 -5.49
CA ASN A 23 -30.10 38.18 -6.52
C ASN A 23 -28.75 38.94 -6.60
N PRO A 24 -27.83 38.53 -7.49
CA PRO A 24 -26.56 39.24 -7.67
C PRO A 24 -26.76 40.60 -8.36
N PRO A 25 -25.94 41.62 -8.06
CA PRO A 25 -24.86 41.65 -7.07
C PRO A 25 -25.39 41.83 -5.63
N VAL A 26 -24.82 41.07 -4.68
CA VAL A 26 -25.21 41.13 -3.26
C VAL A 26 -24.21 41.98 -2.49
N TYR A 27 -24.63 43.09 -1.89
CA TYR A 27 -23.75 43.96 -1.10
C TYR A 27 -23.94 43.74 0.41
N LEU A 28 -22.84 43.62 1.17
CA LEU A 28 -22.90 43.47 2.63
C LEU A 28 -23.68 44.60 3.31
N GLN A 29 -23.61 45.83 2.78
CA GLN A 29 -24.32 47.00 3.30
C GLN A 29 -25.85 46.85 3.22
N GLU A 30 -26.36 46.20 2.18
CA GLU A 30 -27.80 45.96 2.00
C GLU A 30 -28.29 44.90 2.99
N ILE A 31 -27.46 43.89 3.27
CA ILE A 31 -27.75 42.86 4.28
C ILE A 31 -27.71 43.46 5.68
N GLU A 32 -26.71 44.31 6.00
CA GLU A 32 -26.63 45.05 7.27
C GLU A 32 -27.89 45.89 7.50
N ALA A 33 -28.32 46.67 6.50
CA ALA A 33 -29.53 47.49 6.59
C ALA A 33 -30.80 46.65 6.79
N TRP A 34 -30.90 45.50 6.12
CA TRP A 34 -32.01 44.57 6.31
C TRP A 34 -32.03 43.95 7.71
N LEU A 35 -30.86 43.56 8.24
CA LEU A 35 -30.71 43.00 9.58
C LEU A 35 -31.07 44.02 10.67
N ASP A 36 -30.69 45.29 10.52
CA ASP A 36 -31.06 46.36 11.44
C ASP A 36 -32.58 46.55 11.55
N VAL A 37 -33.29 46.44 10.43
CA VAL A 37 -34.76 46.49 10.42
C VAL A 37 -35.33 45.27 11.14
N LYS A 38 -34.79 44.07 10.89
CA LYS A 38 -35.27 42.83 11.53
C LYS A 38 -35.00 42.80 13.03
N LEU A 39 -33.86 43.31 13.49
CA LEU A 39 -33.51 43.39 14.90
C LEU A 39 -34.51 44.25 15.69
N ARG A 40 -34.96 45.37 15.13
CA ARG A 40 -35.97 46.25 15.76
C ARG A 40 -37.35 45.60 15.91
N HIS A 41 -37.65 44.58 15.12
CA HIS A 41 -38.94 43.89 15.09
C HIS A 41 -38.88 42.46 15.65
N ALA A 42 -37.71 42.00 16.12
CA ALA A 42 -37.54 40.67 16.68
C ALA A 42 -38.08 40.62 18.13
N SER A 43 -39.03 39.73 18.40
CA SER A 43 -39.50 39.41 19.75
C SER A 43 -38.59 38.36 20.40
N THR A 44 -38.41 38.41 21.72
CA THR A 44 -37.53 37.53 22.52
C THR A 44 -37.68 36.04 22.20
N GLY A 45 -36.56 35.30 22.20
CA GLY A 45 -36.48 33.86 21.93
C GLY A 45 -35.70 33.52 20.67
N VAL A 46 -35.93 32.34 20.08
CA VAL A 46 -35.18 31.76 18.95
C VAL A 46 -34.98 32.71 17.77
N ARG A 47 -35.96 33.57 17.48
CA ARG A 47 -35.90 34.53 16.37
C ARG A 47 -34.89 35.66 16.62
N LEU A 48 -34.69 36.06 17.87
CA LEU A 48 -33.69 37.06 18.24
C LEU A 48 -32.28 36.45 18.08
N ASP A 49 -32.08 35.22 18.56
CA ASP A 49 -30.80 34.51 18.44
C ASP A 49 -30.36 34.34 16.98
N GLN A 50 -31.29 33.97 16.09
CA GLN A 50 -31.04 33.85 14.66
C GLN A 50 -30.60 35.16 14.00
N VAL A 51 -31.21 36.28 14.41
CA VAL A 51 -30.87 37.62 13.90
C VAL A 51 -29.50 38.05 14.42
N THR A 52 -29.21 37.84 15.71
CA THR A 52 -27.93 38.23 16.32
C THR A 52 -26.76 37.41 15.77
N ASP A 53 -26.91 36.10 15.61
CA ASP A 53 -25.87 35.22 15.05
C ASP A 53 -25.51 35.62 13.62
N LEU A 54 -26.53 35.99 12.81
CA LEU A 54 -26.33 36.43 11.45
C LEU A 54 -25.69 37.83 11.36
N ILE A 55 -26.01 38.74 12.29
CA ILE A 55 -25.30 40.03 12.45
C ILE A 55 -23.83 39.79 12.77
N HIS A 56 -23.53 38.87 13.71
CA HIS A 56 -22.16 38.49 14.04
C HIS A 56 -21.43 37.96 12.81
N LEU A 57 -22.04 37.05 12.05
CA LEU A 57 -21.45 36.49 10.84
C LEU A 57 -21.13 37.59 9.80
N VAL A 58 -22.09 38.46 9.48
CA VAL A 58 -21.91 39.55 8.50
C VAL A 58 -20.80 40.52 8.93
N SER A 59 -20.78 40.90 10.21
CA SER A 59 -19.76 41.79 10.78
C SER A 59 -18.36 41.16 10.73
N ILE A 60 -18.24 39.86 11.05
CA ILE A 60 -16.97 39.14 11.00
C ILE A 60 -16.50 39.00 9.54
N LEU A 61 -17.38 38.61 8.60
CA LEU A 61 -17.05 38.48 7.18
C LEU A 61 -16.51 39.81 6.59
N LYS A 62 -17.13 40.93 6.97
CA LYS A 62 -16.67 42.27 6.61
C LYS A 62 -15.31 42.60 7.22
N THR A 63 -15.12 42.31 8.51
CA THR A 63 -13.86 42.55 9.22
C THR A 63 -12.70 41.73 8.64
N LYS A 64 -12.97 40.48 8.26
CA LYS A 64 -11.99 39.56 7.67
C LYS A 64 -11.76 39.79 6.17
N GLN A 65 -12.58 40.62 5.52
CA GLN A 65 -12.50 40.93 4.08
C GLN A 65 -12.57 39.67 3.19
N CYS A 66 -13.48 38.75 3.49
CA CYS A 66 -13.70 37.57 2.64
C CYS A 66 -14.30 38.01 1.30
N SER A 67 -13.70 37.62 0.17
CA SER A 67 -14.25 37.93 -1.16
C SER A 67 -15.53 37.14 -1.45
N ASN A 68 -15.63 35.91 -0.95
CA ASN A 68 -16.79 35.03 -1.16
C ASN A 68 -17.71 34.94 0.07
N TYR A 69 -18.09 36.09 0.64
CA TYR A 69 -19.04 36.16 1.77
C TYR A 69 -20.43 35.63 1.42
N VAL A 70 -20.81 35.68 0.13
CA VAL A 70 -22.09 35.16 -0.36
C VAL A 70 -22.21 33.65 -0.09
N PHE A 71 -21.15 32.88 -0.36
CA PHE A 71 -21.16 31.45 -0.09
C PHE A 71 -21.33 31.14 1.40
N ALA A 72 -20.64 31.86 2.29
CA ALA A 72 -20.77 31.70 3.74
C ALA A 72 -22.20 31.96 4.22
N LEU A 73 -22.85 33.01 3.69
CA LEU A 73 -24.23 33.33 4.02
C LEU A 73 -25.20 32.27 3.49
N GLN A 74 -25.02 31.81 2.24
CA GLN A 74 -25.84 30.73 1.66
C GLN A 74 -25.75 29.45 2.49
N VAL A 75 -24.55 29.08 2.95
CA VAL A 75 -24.37 27.89 3.80
C VAL A 75 -25.04 28.09 5.15
N TYR A 76 -24.89 29.24 5.78
CA TYR A 76 -25.50 29.54 7.07
C TYR A 76 -27.04 29.43 7.01
N THR A 77 -27.66 29.96 5.95
CA THR A 77 -29.11 30.04 5.81
C THR A 77 -29.74 28.82 5.13
N ALA A 78 -28.94 27.81 4.76
CA ALA A 78 -29.45 26.60 4.11
C ALA A 78 -30.21 25.70 5.11
N GLU A 79 -31.36 25.15 4.69
CA GLU A 79 -32.16 24.24 5.52
C GLU A 79 -31.40 22.98 6.00
N ARG A 80 -30.41 22.54 5.22
CA ARG A 80 -29.59 21.36 5.52
C ARG A 80 -28.50 21.59 6.56
N THR A 81 -28.19 22.84 6.90
CA THR A 81 -27.11 23.19 7.82
C THR A 81 -27.63 23.12 9.25
N SER A 82 -27.00 22.31 10.11
CA SER A 82 -27.41 22.13 11.50
C SER A 82 -27.10 23.38 12.33
N ALA A 83 -27.83 23.56 13.45
CA ALA A 83 -27.58 24.67 14.37
C ALA A 83 -26.17 24.64 14.98
N GLU A 84 -25.60 23.44 15.20
CA GLU A 84 -24.22 23.27 15.68
C GLU A 84 -23.20 23.68 14.61
N SER A 85 -23.47 23.34 13.34
CA SER A 85 -22.64 23.74 12.20
C SER A 85 -22.70 25.26 11.97
N GLN A 86 -23.87 25.90 12.13
CA GLN A 86 -24.04 27.35 12.08
C GLN A 86 -23.18 28.08 13.13
N LYS A 87 -23.18 27.62 14.39
CA LYS A 87 -22.33 28.18 15.45
C LYS A 87 -20.84 27.93 15.19
N SER A 88 -20.51 26.74 14.70
CA SER A 88 -19.14 26.38 14.32
C SER A 88 -18.63 27.25 13.17
N LEU A 89 -19.47 27.59 12.20
CA LEU A 89 -19.16 28.46 11.07
C LEU A 89 -18.75 29.85 11.54
N ILE A 90 -19.54 30.47 12.42
CA ILE A 90 -19.23 31.78 13.01
C ILE A 90 -17.89 31.72 13.76
N THR A 91 -17.69 30.69 14.59
CA THR A 91 -16.47 30.50 15.39
C THR A 91 -15.24 30.33 14.50
N ALA A 92 -15.32 29.49 13.46
CA ALA A 92 -14.20 29.23 12.56
C ALA A 92 -13.80 30.46 11.75
N ILE A 93 -14.77 31.21 11.20
CA ILE A 93 -14.50 32.45 10.45
C ILE A 93 -13.92 33.51 11.40
N MET A 94 -14.33 33.56 12.66
CA MET A 94 -13.74 34.48 13.64
C MET A 94 -12.23 34.21 13.83
N MET A 95 -11.85 32.94 13.86
CA MET A 95 -10.47 32.48 14.12
C MET A 95 -9.55 32.55 12.89
N MET A 96 -10.10 32.72 11.69
CA MET A 96 -9.29 32.73 10.47
C MET A 96 -8.44 34.01 10.29
N PRO A 97 -7.32 33.97 9.56
CA PRO A 97 -6.59 35.16 9.14
C PRO A 97 -7.42 36.08 8.23
N GLY A 98 -7.15 37.39 8.23
CA GLY A 98 -7.82 38.31 7.29
C GLY A 98 -7.36 38.08 5.85
N GLN A 99 -8.23 38.35 4.88
CA GLN A 99 -7.97 38.26 3.43
C GLN A 99 -7.57 36.86 2.92
N ASP A 100 -8.07 35.78 3.56
CA ASP A 100 -7.77 34.41 3.14
C ASP A 100 -9.03 33.69 2.64
N ASP A 101 -9.28 33.81 1.33
CA ASP A 101 -10.45 33.23 0.67
C ASP A 101 -10.42 31.70 0.66
N LYS A 102 -9.23 31.10 0.59
CA LYS A 102 -9.06 29.63 0.62
C LYS A 102 -9.54 29.04 1.94
N ILE A 103 -9.19 29.68 3.04
CA ILE A 103 -9.63 29.26 4.38
C ILE A 103 -11.13 29.46 4.53
N CYS A 104 -11.65 30.63 4.12
CA CYS A 104 -13.08 30.92 4.18
C CYS A 104 -13.89 29.87 3.38
N GLU A 105 -13.43 29.54 2.19
CA GLU A 105 -14.06 28.54 1.32
C GLU A 105 -14.04 27.14 1.94
N LEU A 106 -12.91 26.70 2.51
CA LEU A 106 -12.82 25.42 3.22
C LEU A 106 -13.84 25.35 4.36
N ILE A 107 -13.90 26.39 5.19
CA ILE A 107 -14.83 26.46 6.33
C ILE A 107 -16.27 26.31 5.83
N CYS A 108 -16.63 27.00 4.74
CA CYS A 108 -17.98 26.95 4.16
C CYS A 108 -18.31 25.54 3.65
N TYR A 109 -17.39 24.87 2.95
CA TYR A 109 -17.61 23.49 2.50
C TYR A 109 -17.78 22.51 3.67
N LEU A 110 -16.97 22.63 4.73
CA LEU A 110 -17.11 21.78 5.92
C LEU A 110 -18.42 22.05 6.66
N ALA A 111 -18.85 23.30 6.74
CA ALA A 111 -20.13 23.67 7.35
C ALA A 111 -21.33 23.14 6.55
N GLN A 112 -21.25 23.20 5.22
CA GLN A 112 -22.29 22.70 4.31
C GLN A 112 -22.56 21.20 4.52
N GLU A 113 -21.51 20.42 4.80
CA GLU A 113 -21.59 18.98 5.06
C GLU A 113 -21.75 18.65 6.56
N ASN A 114 -22.01 19.64 7.41
CA ASN A 114 -22.13 19.51 8.86
C ASN A 114 -20.93 18.82 9.54
N ALA A 115 -19.73 18.97 8.97
CA ALA A 115 -18.50 18.34 9.47
C ALA A 115 -17.60 19.30 10.26
N LEU A 116 -17.91 20.60 10.27
CA LEU A 116 -17.06 21.63 10.85
C LEU A 116 -16.89 21.51 12.36
N GLU A 117 -17.91 21.02 13.06
CA GLU A 117 -17.95 20.92 14.53
C GLU A 117 -16.75 20.15 15.10
N ARG A 118 -16.34 19.07 14.44
CA ARG A 118 -15.17 18.28 14.85
C ARG A 118 -13.90 19.12 14.96
N TYR A 119 -13.75 20.10 14.07
CA TYR A 119 -12.52 20.91 13.97
C TYR A 119 -12.59 22.15 14.88
N THR A 120 -13.79 22.58 15.28
CA THR A 120 -14.03 23.78 16.11
C THR A 120 -14.28 23.46 17.59
N ARG A 121 -14.52 22.21 17.98
CA ARG A 121 -14.64 21.78 19.38
C ARG A 121 -13.29 21.92 20.10
N ILE A 122 -13.01 23.14 20.56
CA ILE A 122 -11.92 23.43 21.49
C ILE A 122 -12.37 22.90 22.86
N SER A 123 -11.77 21.81 23.34
CA SER A 123 -12.00 21.42 24.74
C SER A 123 -11.49 22.55 25.65
N HIS A 124 -12.28 23.01 26.62
CA HIS A 124 -11.88 24.10 27.52
C HIS A 124 -10.97 23.63 28.68
N LEU A 125 -10.39 22.43 28.59
CA LEU A 125 -9.59 21.81 29.66
C LEU A 125 -8.10 22.04 29.42
N PRO A 126 -7.45 23.08 29.97
CA PRO A 126 -6.02 23.31 29.75
C PRO A 126 -5.22 22.01 29.94
N PRO A 127 -4.20 21.73 29.09
CA PRO A 127 -3.47 20.47 29.16
C PRO A 127 -3.01 20.21 30.60
N ILE A 128 -3.45 19.08 31.15
CA ILE A 128 -3.19 18.75 32.56
C ILE A 128 -1.68 18.58 32.73
N ARG A 129 -1.06 19.46 33.52
CA ARG A 129 0.37 19.37 33.86
C ARG A 129 0.56 18.29 34.91
N PHE A 130 1.01 17.11 34.50
CA PHE A 130 1.47 16.10 35.44
C PHE A 130 2.94 16.35 35.78
N TYR A 131 3.24 16.69 37.03
CA TYR A 131 4.61 16.65 37.55
C TYR A 131 4.89 15.22 38.00
N GLN A 132 5.56 14.41 37.16
CA GLN A 132 6.20 13.20 37.66
C GLN A 132 7.51 13.59 38.32
N ASP A 133 7.53 13.61 39.65
CA ASP A 133 8.76 13.72 40.43
C ASP A 133 9.50 12.36 40.37
N ASN A 134 10.16 12.11 39.25
CA ASN A 134 11.17 11.05 39.18
C ASN A 134 12.49 11.68 39.59
N GLY A 135 12.78 11.62 40.89
CA GLY A 135 13.90 12.28 41.58
C GLY A 135 15.31 11.90 41.12
N ARG A 136 15.64 12.12 39.82
CA ARG A 136 16.96 12.22 39.18
C ARG A 136 16.80 12.30 37.65
N SER A 137 16.37 13.45 37.14
CA SER A 137 16.76 14.03 35.84
C SER A 137 15.83 15.21 35.50
N ASN A 138 16.41 16.36 35.17
CA ASN A 138 15.69 17.59 34.77
C ASN A 138 15.17 17.50 33.32
N GLU A 139 14.60 16.37 32.90
CA GLU A 139 13.88 16.31 31.61
C GLU A 139 12.38 16.32 31.89
N CYS A 140 11.80 17.52 31.95
CA CYS A 140 10.35 17.71 31.92
C CYS A 140 9.81 17.17 30.59
N ARG A 141 9.11 16.02 30.62
CA ARG A 141 8.28 15.58 29.49
C ARG A 141 6.92 16.25 29.57
N TYR A 142 6.59 17.02 28.53
CA TYR A 142 5.30 17.66 28.35
C TYR A 142 4.42 16.79 27.43
N ASP A 143 3.25 16.39 27.91
CA ASP A 143 2.22 15.81 27.06
C ASP A 143 1.26 16.93 26.60
N GLU A 144 1.57 17.56 25.47
CA GLU A 144 0.61 18.44 24.78
C GLU A 144 -0.46 17.58 24.10
N TYR A 145 -1.73 17.83 24.40
CA TYR A 145 -2.84 17.24 23.64
C TYR A 145 -2.82 17.79 22.20
N LYS A 146 -2.20 17.06 21.28
CA LYS A 146 -2.07 17.43 19.86
C LYS A 146 -3.41 17.72 19.15
N GLU A 147 -4.52 17.24 19.69
CA GLU A 147 -5.88 17.42 19.14
C GLU A 147 -6.41 18.87 19.23
N TRP A 148 -5.76 19.74 20.02
CA TRP A 148 -6.27 21.09 20.33
C TRP A 148 -6.22 22.10 19.19
N TYR A 149 -5.43 21.84 18.13
CA TYR A 149 -5.19 22.81 17.05
C TYR A 149 -5.62 22.33 15.67
N LEU A 150 -6.54 21.36 15.59
CA LEU A 150 -7.03 20.81 14.32
C LEU A 150 -7.44 21.89 13.30
N LEU A 151 -8.20 22.91 13.73
CA LEU A 151 -8.60 24.01 12.86
C LEU A 151 -7.41 24.80 12.28
N PHE A 152 -6.38 25.06 13.08
CA PHE A 152 -5.19 25.79 12.65
C PHE A 152 -4.29 24.97 11.74
N GLU A 153 -4.24 23.64 11.92
CA GLU A 153 -3.61 22.72 10.98
C GLU A 153 -4.33 22.77 9.62
N LEU A 154 -5.67 22.81 9.60
CA LEU A 154 -6.44 23.00 8.37
C LEU A 154 -6.15 24.34 7.70
N PHE A 155 -6.02 25.42 8.47
CA PHE A 155 -5.63 26.73 7.94
C PHE A 155 -4.24 26.70 7.32
N SER A 156 -3.29 26.02 7.97
CA SER A 156 -1.94 25.83 7.45
C SER A 156 -1.95 25.04 6.14
N LEU A 157 -2.82 24.03 6.04
CA LEU A 157 -3.02 23.23 4.84
C LEU A 157 -3.57 24.09 3.69
N CYS A 158 -4.60 24.91 3.94
CA CYS A 158 -5.14 25.86 2.95
C CYS A 158 -4.09 26.83 2.42
N LYS A 159 -3.19 27.32 3.28
CA LYS A 159 -2.16 28.29 2.88
C LYS A 159 -1.24 27.73 1.80
N ILE A 160 -0.82 26.47 1.93
CA ILE A 160 0.08 25.81 0.98
C ILE A 160 -0.70 25.29 -0.24
N ALA A 161 -1.89 24.72 -0.04
CA ALA A 161 -2.65 24.11 -1.12
C ALA A 161 -3.03 25.11 -2.24
N PRO A 162 -2.99 24.69 -3.52
CA PRO A 162 -3.56 25.46 -4.62
C PRO A 162 -5.06 25.73 -4.39
N HIS A 163 -5.56 26.91 -4.76
CA HIS A 163 -6.96 27.29 -4.53
C HIS A 163 -7.96 26.28 -5.13
N LYS A 164 -7.68 25.73 -6.31
CA LYS A 164 -8.52 24.71 -6.95
C LYS A 164 -8.61 23.40 -6.15
N ALA A 165 -7.65 23.12 -5.26
CA ALA A 165 -7.62 21.90 -4.45
C ALA A 165 -8.47 22.02 -3.17
N ILE A 166 -8.92 23.22 -2.78
CA ILE A 166 -9.70 23.44 -1.55
C ILE A 166 -10.99 22.58 -1.49
N PRO A 167 -11.81 22.49 -2.57
CA PRO A 167 -12.98 21.61 -2.57
C PRO A 167 -12.62 20.11 -2.49
N LEU A 168 -11.47 19.70 -3.01
CA LEU A 168 -10.98 18.32 -2.89
C LEU A 168 -10.59 17.99 -1.45
N ILE A 169 -9.86 18.90 -0.80
CA ILE A 169 -9.45 18.77 0.60
C ILE A 169 -10.69 18.70 1.50
N ALA A 170 -11.68 19.58 1.28
CA ALA A 170 -12.93 19.55 2.01
C ALA A 170 -13.63 18.18 1.92
N ARG A 171 -13.75 17.63 0.70
CA ARG A 171 -14.32 16.30 0.47
C ARG A 171 -13.53 15.19 1.13
N TRP A 172 -12.19 15.28 1.14
CA TRP A 172 -11.34 14.31 1.80
C TRP A 172 -11.54 14.32 3.33
N LEU A 173 -11.62 15.51 3.94
CA LEU A 173 -11.86 15.70 5.37
C LEU A 173 -13.23 15.16 5.81
N THR A 174 -14.27 15.38 5.00
CA THR A 174 -15.63 14.93 5.30
C THR A 174 -15.77 13.41 5.12
N ALA A 175 -15.19 12.85 4.06
CA ALA A 175 -15.34 11.43 3.73
C ALA A 175 -14.50 10.49 4.62
N ASN A 176 -13.29 10.90 5.03
CA ASN A 176 -12.36 10.01 5.71
C ASN A 176 -12.25 10.27 7.22
N THR A 177 -12.75 11.41 7.72
CA THR A 177 -12.64 11.81 9.13
C THR A 177 -11.22 11.63 9.72
N PRO A 178 -10.18 12.21 9.07
CA PRO A 178 -8.77 11.93 9.37
C PRO A 178 -8.38 12.35 10.80
N SER A 179 -7.46 11.60 11.40
CA SER A 179 -6.85 11.94 12.68
C SER A 179 -5.92 13.15 12.55
N THR A 180 -5.52 13.74 13.68
CA THR A 180 -4.51 14.81 13.72
C THR A 180 -3.19 14.38 13.07
N GLN A 181 -2.79 13.12 13.25
CA GLN A 181 -1.58 12.58 12.65
C GLN A 181 -1.69 12.51 11.12
N ASP A 182 -2.86 12.15 10.59
CA ASP A 182 -3.10 12.09 9.15
C ASP A 182 -3.06 13.50 8.53
N ILE A 183 -3.67 14.49 9.18
CA ILE A 183 -3.65 15.90 8.73
C ILE A 183 -2.22 16.42 8.74
N HIS A 184 -1.45 16.16 9.80
CA HIS A 184 -0.07 16.59 9.89
C HIS A 184 0.81 15.93 8.82
N ALA A 185 0.60 14.63 8.56
CA ALA A 185 1.29 13.92 7.48
C ALA A 185 0.94 14.49 6.10
N PHE A 186 -0.32 14.86 5.88
CA PHE A 186 -0.75 15.48 4.63
C PHE A 186 -0.19 16.90 4.47
N LEU A 187 -0.17 17.70 5.53
CA LEU A 187 0.47 19.01 5.54
C LEU A 187 1.96 18.90 5.17
N LYS A 188 2.66 17.92 5.76
CA LYS A 188 4.07 17.63 5.44
C LYS A 188 4.25 17.24 3.98
N LEU A 189 3.34 16.42 3.43
CA LEU A 189 3.35 16.05 2.01
C LEU A 189 3.20 17.28 1.11
N LEU A 190 2.24 18.16 1.38
CA LEU A 190 2.06 19.39 0.59
C LEU A 190 3.29 20.30 0.67
N LYS A 191 3.92 20.46 1.85
CA LYS A 191 5.16 21.24 2.00
C LYS A 191 6.29 20.68 1.15
N ILE A 192 6.51 19.36 1.21
CA ILE A 192 7.54 18.71 0.41
C ILE A 192 7.25 18.88 -1.09
N MET A 193 5.99 18.72 -1.52
CA MET A 193 5.59 18.94 -2.91
C MET A 193 5.79 20.39 -3.37
N ASP A 194 5.55 21.36 -2.49
CA ASP A 194 5.79 22.79 -2.74
C ASP A 194 7.29 23.07 -2.91
N GLU A 195 8.11 22.57 -1.99
CA GLU A 195 9.58 22.67 -2.03
C GLU A 195 10.19 22.01 -3.29
N MET A 196 9.54 20.97 -3.82
CA MET A 196 9.93 20.28 -5.05
C MET A 196 9.37 20.92 -6.32
N GLU A 197 8.58 21.99 -6.22
CA GLU A 197 7.88 22.64 -7.34
C GLU A 197 6.95 21.69 -8.14
N VAL A 198 6.37 20.68 -7.48
CA VAL A 198 5.42 19.72 -8.10
C VAL A 198 4.00 19.82 -7.52
N LEU A 199 3.72 20.89 -6.77
CA LEU A 199 2.43 21.10 -6.12
C LEU A 199 1.37 21.61 -7.12
N HIS A 200 0.89 20.71 -7.98
CA HIS A 200 -0.16 20.98 -8.96
C HIS A 200 -1.48 20.33 -8.59
N TYR A 201 -2.60 20.94 -9.03
CA TYR A 201 -3.96 20.46 -8.75
C TYR A 201 -4.16 19.02 -9.23
N GLU A 202 -3.70 18.71 -10.44
CA GLU A 202 -3.86 17.41 -11.10
C GLU A 202 -3.19 16.29 -10.30
N ILE A 203 -2.03 16.59 -9.70
CA ILE A 203 -1.31 15.65 -8.84
C ILE A 203 -2.07 15.47 -7.52
N ILE A 204 -2.51 16.56 -6.89
CA ILE A 204 -3.30 16.50 -5.65
C ILE A 204 -4.57 15.68 -5.85
N GLU A 205 -5.30 15.93 -6.93
CA GLU A 205 -6.51 15.18 -7.31
C GLU A 205 -6.21 13.69 -7.42
N THR A 206 -5.07 13.33 -8.05
CA THR A 206 -4.69 11.93 -8.25
C THR A 206 -4.23 11.24 -6.96
N ILE A 207 -3.52 11.94 -6.06
CA ILE A 207 -3.03 11.34 -4.80
C ILE A 207 -4.11 11.24 -3.72
N THR A 208 -5.10 12.15 -3.72
CA THR A 208 -6.10 12.28 -2.64
C THR A 208 -6.81 10.96 -2.29
N PRO A 209 -7.25 10.12 -3.25
CA PRO A 209 -7.88 8.82 -2.95
C PRO A 209 -6.99 7.83 -2.18
N TYR A 210 -5.67 8.05 -2.15
CA TYR A 210 -4.69 7.18 -1.51
C TYR A 210 -4.26 7.68 -0.12
N LEU A 211 -4.69 8.87 0.30
CA LEU A 211 -4.37 9.49 1.60
C LEU A 211 -5.27 8.95 2.72
N LYS A 212 -5.19 7.64 3.00
CA LYS A 212 -6.11 6.97 3.95
C LYS A 212 -5.73 7.10 5.42
N ASN A 213 -4.43 7.07 5.71
CA ASN A 213 -3.87 7.16 7.06
C ASN A 213 -2.43 7.63 6.99
N GLN A 214 -1.85 8.00 8.13
CA GLN A 214 -0.50 8.51 8.28
C GLN A 214 0.51 7.62 7.56
N ALA A 215 0.47 6.30 7.78
CA ALA A 215 1.41 5.36 7.17
C ALA A 215 1.33 5.39 5.63
N SER A 216 0.13 5.47 5.06
CA SER A 216 -0.06 5.55 3.60
C SER A 216 0.48 6.87 3.04
N ILE A 217 0.21 7.98 3.73
CA ILE A 217 0.69 9.32 3.35
C ILE A 217 2.22 9.38 3.43
N GLU A 218 2.81 8.83 4.49
CA GLU A 218 4.26 8.78 4.69
C GLU A 218 4.95 7.90 3.65
N LYS A 219 4.35 6.77 3.25
CA LYS A 219 4.90 5.98 2.14
C LYS A 219 4.92 6.77 0.83
N ILE A 220 3.86 7.54 0.53
CA ILE A 220 3.82 8.41 -0.66
C ILE A 220 4.92 9.48 -0.57
N ASN A 221 5.08 10.10 0.61
CA ASN A 221 6.18 11.04 0.87
C ASN A 221 7.55 10.43 0.57
N LEU A 222 7.83 9.25 1.11
CA LEU A 222 9.10 8.56 0.90
C LEU A 222 9.33 8.24 -0.57
N PHE A 223 8.29 7.83 -1.29
CA PHE A 223 8.36 7.55 -2.72
C PHE A 223 8.68 8.82 -3.53
N LEU A 224 8.01 9.94 -3.27
CA LEU A 224 8.30 11.21 -3.95
C LEU A 224 9.72 11.71 -3.66
N LEU A 225 10.17 11.64 -2.40
CA LEU A 225 11.54 11.98 -2.02
C LEU A 225 12.57 11.09 -2.73
N LYS A 226 12.26 9.80 -2.93
CA LYS A 226 13.12 8.88 -3.71
C LYS A 226 13.19 9.29 -5.18
N LEU A 227 12.05 9.67 -5.78
CA LEU A 227 12.05 10.18 -7.15
C LEU A 227 12.88 11.47 -7.26
N GLN A 228 12.74 12.39 -6.29
CA GLN A 228 13.53 13.62 -6.23
C GLN A 228 15.03 13.34 -6.16
N ARG A 229 15.46 12.51 -5.20
CA ARG A 229 16.87 12.15 -4.99
C ARG A 229 17.52 11.54 -6.23
N ASN A 230 16.72 10.86 -7.05
CA ASN A 230 17.17 10.21 -8.28
C ASN A 230 16.95 11.06 -9.54
N ASN A 231 16.54 12.32 -9.42
CA ASN A 231 16.22 13.21 -10.54
C ASN A 231 15.13 12.66 -11.49
N LEU A 232 14.13 11.98 -10.92
CA LEU A 232 13.02 11.33 -11.62
C LEU A 232 11.69 12.10 -11.48
N LEU A 233 11.67 13.30 -10.89
CA LEU A 233 10.49 14.17 -10.86
C LEU A 233 10.28 14.82 -12.23
N ASN A 234 9.50 14.19 -13.09
CA ASN A 234 9.10 14.74 -14.39
C ASN A 234 7.70 14.27 -14.77
N SER A 235 7.08 14.99 -15.71
CA SER A 235 5.70 14.72 -16.14
C SER A 235 5.49 13.29 -16.63
N GLU A 236 6.47 12.72 -17.34
CA GLU A 236 6.40 11.36 -17.88
C GLU A 236 6.35 10.32 -16.75
N VAL A 237 7.21 10.45 -15.74
CA VAL A 237 7.21 9.57 -14.57
C VAL A 237 5.89 9.66 -13.81
N PHE A 238 5.35 10.86 -13.61
CA PHE A 238 4.07 11.04 -12.93
C PHE A 238 2.89 10.45 -13.69
N GLU A 239 2.83 10.62 -15.01
CA GLU A 239 1.79 10.04 -15.86
C GLU A 239 1.71 8.52 -15.71
N HIS A 240 2.87 7.85 -15.62
CA HIS A 240 2.93 6.40 -15.46
C HIS A 240 2.76 5.92 -14.00
N ALA A 241 3.30 6.66 -13.02
CA ALA A 241 3.36 6.20 -11.63
C ALA A 241 2.11 6.55 -10.80
N LEU A 242 1.54 7.75 -10.97
CA LEU A 242 0.42 8.22 -10.13
C LEU A 242 -0.83 7.32 -10.21
N PRO A 243 -1.24 6.81 -11.39
CA PRO A 243 -2.38 5.88 -11.48
C PRO A 243 -2.17 4.55 -10.74
N LEU A 244 -0.93 4.23 -10.36
CA LEU A 244 -0.51 2.96 -9.75
C LEU A 244 -0.16 3.11 -8.26
N LEU A 245 -0.44 4.24 -7.62
CA LEU A 245 -0.13 4.49 -6.20
C LEU A 245 -0.75 3.48 -5.23
N LYS A 246 -1.85 2.82 -5.60
CA LYS A 246 -2.39 1.67 -4.86
C LYS A 246 -1.41 0.49 -4.72
N HIS A 247 -0.40 0.41 -5.59
CA HIS A 247 0.64 -0.61 -5.60
C HIS A 247 2.00 -0.01 -5.23
N LEU A 248 2.04 0.84 -4.20
CA LEU A 248 3.21 1.64 -3.87
C LEU A 248 4.48 0.82 -3.58
N SER A 249 4.35 -0.36 -2.95
CA SER A 249 5.49 -1.27 -2.73
C SER A 249 6.09 -1.77 -4.05
N ALA A 250 5.22 -2.11 -5.01
CA ALA A 250 5.64 -2.52 -6.36
C ALA A 250 6.31 -1.36 -7.12
N LEU A 251 5.77 -0.14 -6.99
CA LEU A 251 6.38 1.06 -7.54
C LEU A 251 7.77 1.27 -6.94
N ASP A 252 7.89 1.27 -5.62
CA ASP A 252 9.16 1.50 -4.95
C ASP A 252 10.23 0.49 -5.43
N THR A 253 9.86 -0.80 -5.46
CA THR A 253 10.71 -1.88 -5.96
C THR A 253 11.11 -1.68 -7.43
N PHE A 254 10.16 -1.32 -8.30
CA PHE A 254 10.43 -1.05 -9.71
C PHE A 254 11.45 0.09 -9.89
N PHE A 255 11.21 1.22 -9.21
CA PHE A 255 12.12 2.37 -9.30
C PHE A 255 13.49 2.09 -8.68
N THR A 256 13.61 1.14 -7.74
CA THR A 256 14.93 0.64 -7.27
C THR A 256 15.64 -0.16 -8.35
N PHE A 257 14.94 -1.11 -8.98
CA PHE A 257 15.57 -2.02 -9.95
C PHE A 257 15.97 -1.34 -11.24
N TYR A 258 15.19 -0.36 -11.70
CA TYR A 258 15.45 0.34 -12.96
C TYR A 258 16.01 1.75 -12.76
N GLU A 259 16.56 2.06 -11.58
CA GLU A 259 17.03 3.40 -11.24
C GLU A 259 18.00 3.97 -12.29
N ASP A 260 18.94 3.14 -12.76
CA ASP A 260 19.98 3.56 -13.69
C ASP A 260 19.41 3.76 -15.10
N GLU A 261 18.54 2.85 -15.54
CA GLU A 261 17.87 2.90 -16.83
C GLU A 261 16.84 4.03 -16.92
N LEU A 262 16.22 4.41 -15.79
CA LEU A 262 15.25 5.51 -15.71
C LEU A 262 15.92 6.89 -15.74
N LYS A 263 17.19 7.01 -15.33
CA LYS A 263 17.95 8.26 -15.40
C LYS A 263 18.29 8.66 -16.84
N SER A 264 18.40 7.70 -17.75
CA SER A 264 18.71 7.95 -19.17
C SER A 264 17.42 8.20 -19.98
N PRO A 265 17.24 9.38 -20.62
CA PRO A 265 16.04 9.72 -21.38
C PRO A 265 15.60 8.69 -22.45
N PRO A 266 16.49 8.15 -23.31
CA PRO A 266 16.08 7.22 -24.37
C PRO A 266 15.54 5.88 -23.83
N SER A 267 16.05 5.40 -22.69
CA SER A 267 15.57 4.17 -22.07
C SER A 267 14.35 4.41 -21.18
N ARG A 268 14.24 5.59 -20.53
CA ARG A 268 13.19 5.90 -19.56
C ARG A 268 11.79 5.60 -20.08
N SER A 269 11.43 6.09 -21.27
CA SER A 269 10.09 5.88 -21.83
C SER A 269 9.76 4.40 -22.05
N SER A 270 10.71 3.66 -22.61
CA SER A 270 10.56 2.22 -22.85
C SER A 270 10.44 1.40 -21.57
N ILE A 271 11.08 1.85 -20.49
CA ILE A 271 11.02 1.22 -19.17
C ILE A 271 9.69 1.56 -18.49
N LEU A 272 9.25 2.82 -18.52
CA LEU A 272 7.99 3.25 -17.91
C LEU A 272 6.76 2.57 -18.54
N GLN A 273 6.79 2.25 -19.84
CA GLN A 273 5.75 1.44 -20.48
C GLN A 273 5.58 0.04 -19.85
N ARG A 274 6.63 -0.49 -19.20
CA ARG A 274 6.63 -1.80 -18.54
C ARG A 274 6.13 -1.73 -17.09
N LEU A 275 5.99 -0.54 -16.52
CA LEU A 275 5.58 -0.34 -15.12
C LEU A 275 4.21 -0.95 -14.82
N ARG A 276 3.24 -0.70 -15.70
CA ARG A 276 1.87 -1.24 -15.51
C ARG A 276 1.85 -2.77 -15.59
N PRO A 277 2.42 -3.43 -16.62
CA PRO A 277 2.58 -4.89 -16.62
C PRO A 277 3.32 -5.41 -15.39
N TYR A 278 4.39 -4.74 -14.97
CA TYR A 278 5.17 -5.11 -13.79
C TYR A 278 4.29 -5.15 -12.52
N CYS A 279 3.51 -4.10 -12.24
CA CYS A 279 2.60 -4.07 -11.09
C CYS A 279 1.48 -5.11 -11.21
N GLN A 280 0.96 -5.37 -12.42
CA GLN A 280 -0.10 -6.35 -12.63
C GLN A 280 0.37 -7.78 -12.36
N MET A 281 1.61 -8.12 -12.72
CA MET A 281 2.17 -9.45 -12.51
C MET A 281 2.56 -9.74 -11.06
N LEU A 282 2.52 -8.74 -10.17
CA LEU A 282 2.69 -8.92 -8.73
C LEU A 282 1.40 -9.26 -8.00
N LEU A 283 0.26 -9.08 -8.66
CA LEU A 283 -1.03 -9.46 -8.09
C LEU A 283 -1.19 -10.97 -8.22
N PRO A 284 -1.41 -11.69 -7.11
CA PRO A 284 -1.62 -13.13 -7.19
C PRO A 284 -2.84 -13.44 -8.04
N ALA A 285 -2.77 -14.55 -8.78
CA ALA A 285 -3.93 -15.07 -9.51
C ALA A 285 -5.14 -15.21 -8.56
N LYS A 286 -6.35 -14.92 -9.07
CA LYS A 286 -7.60 -14.98 -8.28
C LYS A 286 -7.87 -16.34 -7.61
N LYS A 287 -7.22 -17.41 -8.09
CA LYS A 287 -7.34 -18.79 -7.59
C LYS A 287 -6.14 -19.22 -6.74
N SER A 288 -5.17 -18.35 -6.49
CA SER A 288 -4.01 -18.68 -5.65
C SER A 288 -4.42 -18.71 -4.19
N TYR A 289 -4.02 -19.77 -3.49
CA TYR A 289 -4.14 -19.92 -2.04
C TYR A 289 -2.87 -19.47 -1.30
N ASP A 290 -1.88 -18.94 -2.02
CA ASP A 290 -0.66 -18.41 -1.43
C ASP A 290 -0.89 -17.00 -0.89
N ASP A 291 -0.29 -16.73 0.28
CA ASP A 291 -0.31 -15.41 0.90
C ASP A 291 0.45 -14.40 0.04
N HIS A 292 0.00 -13.14 0.07
CA HIS A 292 0.70 -12.09 -0.65
C HIS A 292 2.04 -11.78 0.02
N VAL A 293 3.13 -11.97 -0.74
CA VAL A 293 4.49 -11.68 -0.28
C VAL A 293 4.95 -10.38 -0.95
N GLU A 294 5.07 -9.30 -0.17
CA GLU A 294 5.49 -8.00 -0.70
C GLU A 294 6.89 -8.03 -1.33
N ALA A 295 7.77 -8.91 -0.86
CA ALA A 295 9.14 -9.06 -1.37
C ALA A 295 9.23 -9.79 -2.72
N ASN A 296 8.14 -10.43 -3.17
CA ASN A 296 8.12 -11.11 -4.47
C ASN A 296 8.27 -10.09 -5.59
N THR A 297 9.06 -10.45 -6.60
CA THR A 297 9.11 -9.75 -7.88
C THR A 297 8.20 -10.46 -8.89
N PRO A 298 7.86 -9.86 -10.04
CA PRO A 298 7.12 -10.56 -11.09
C PRO A 298 7.77 -11.88 -11.51
N LEU A 299 9.10 -11.99 -11.37
CA LEU A 299 9.84 -13.19 -11.71
C LEU A 299 9.58 -14.31 -10.71
N HIS A 300 9.56 -14.00 -9.41
CA HIS A 300 9.17 -14.94 -8.36
C HIS A 300 7.71 -15.38 -8.53
N GLN A 301 6.81 -14.42 -8.79
CA GLN A 301 5.38 -14.71 -8.95
C GLN A 301 5.11 -15.61 -10.16
N ALA A 302 5.76 -15.34 -11.30
CA ALA A 302 5.62 -16.19 -12.48
C ALA A 302 6.09 -17.64 -12.25
N VAL A 303 7.13 -17.83 -11.43
CA VAL A 303 7.62 -19.17 -11.05
C VAL A 303 6.62 -19.87 -10.13
N LEU A 304 6.11 -19.18 -9.09
CA LEU A 304 5.13 -19.73 -8.15
C LEU A 304 3.82 -20.13 -8.83
N GLU A 305 3.35 -19.32 -9.77
CA GLU A 305 2.10 -19.57 -10.51
C GLU A 305 2.28 -20.55 -11.69
N GLY A 306 3.53 -20.95 -12.01
CA GLY A 306 3.81 -21.73 -13.21
C GLY A 306 3.42 -21.00 -14.51
N ASN A 307 3.34 -19.67 -14.49
CA ASN A 307 2.85 -18.86 -15.60
C ASN A 307 3.97 -18.57 -16.60
N ALA A 308 4.12 -19.44 -17.59
CA ALA A 308 5.15 -19.32 -18.62
C ALA A 308 5.08 -17.97 -19.37
N ARG A 309 3.89 -17.41 -19.61
CA ARG A 309 3.74 -16.13 -20.31
C ARG A 309 4.28 -14.97 -19.48
N ASN A 310 3.94 -14.90 -18.20
CA ASN A 310 4.45 -13.87 -17.29
C ASN A 310 5.95 -14.04 -17.07
N LEU A 311 6.45 -15.28 -17.07
CA LEU A 311 7.88 -15.58 -17.00
C LEU A 311 8.62 -14.98 -18.21
N GLU A 312 8.19 -15.29 -19.44
CA GLU A 312 8.81 -14.75 -20.65
C GLU A 312 8.73 -13.21 -20.70
N LEU A 313 7.55 -12.66 -20.37
CA LEU A 313 7.37 -11.21 -20.36
C LEU A 313 8.31 -10.56 -19.34
N THR A 314 8.44 -11.11 -18.15
CA THR A 314 9.35 -10.58 -17.12
C THR A 314 10.81 -10.72 -17.53
N LEU A 315 11.20 -11.86 -18.09
CA LEU A 315 12.56 -12.07 -18.59
C LEU A 315 12.91 -11.12 -19.74
N SER A 316 11.95 -10.75 -20.59
CA SER A 316 12.17 -9.81 -21.71
C SER A 316 12.64 -8.42 -21.28
N PHE A 317 12.37 -8.04 -20.02
CA PHE A 317 12.78 -6.78 -19.45
C PHE A 317 13.68 -6.89 -18.22
N ALA A 318 14.13 -8.10 -17.87
CA ALA A 318 14.94 -8.32 -16.70
C ALA A 318 16.31 -7.64 -16.82
N ASN A 319 16.82 -7.16 -15.69
CA ASN A 319 18.18 -6.68 -15.54
C ASN A 319 18.87 -7.42 -14.37
N ARG A 320 20.17 -7.14 -14.16
CA ARG A 320 20.97 -7.78 -13.10
C ARG A 320 20.35 -7.63 -11.71
N LYS A 321 19.77 -6.46 -11.38
CA LYS A 321 19.13 -6.22 -10.08
C LYS A 321 17.89 -7.10 -9.89
N LEU A 322 17.01 -7.18 -10.89
CA LEU A 322 15.82 -8.03 -10.83
C LEU A 322 16.16 -9.52 -10.71
N LEU A 323 17.19 -9.98 -11.43
CA LEU A 323 17.61 -11.39 -11.43
C LEU A 323 18.29 -11.82 -10.12
N ALA A 324 19.04 -10.91 -9.50
CA ALA A 324 19.75 -11.16 -8.25
C ALA A 324 18.88 -10.91 -7.00
N HIS A 325 17.73 -10.22 -7.13
CA HIS A 325 16.86 -9.94 -6.00
C HIS A 325 16.31 -11.22 -5.38
N THR A 326 16.20 -11.21 -4.06
CA THR A 326 15.72 -12.36 -3.28
C THR A 326 14.38 -12.09 -2.62
N SER A 327 13.48 -13.07 -2.65
CA SER A 327 12.29 -13.15 -1.79
C SER A 327 12.44 -14.33 -0.83
N TYR A 328 12.31 -14.09 0.48
CA TYR A 328 12.66 -15.06 1.54
C TYR A 328 14.02 -15.73 1.30
N GLU A 329 15.04 -14.93 0.98
CA GLU A 329 16.41 -15.37 0.63
C GLU A 329 16.52 -16.25 -0.64
N ASN A 330 15.43 -16.49 -1.37
CA ASN A 330 15.47 -17.19 -2.64
C ASN A 330 15.59 -16.18 -3.77
N THR A 331 16.57 -16.35 -4.67
CA THR A 331 16.44 -15.77 -6.02
C THR A 331 15.38 -16.55 -6.79
N ALA A 332 14.88 -15.97 -7.89
CA ALA A 332 13.93 -16.67 -8.74
C ALA A 332 14.51 -17.99 -9.31
N LEU A 333 15.82 -18.07 -9.54
CA LEU A 333 16.51 -19.29 -9.97
C LEU A 333 16.45 -20.37 -8.87
N VAL A 334 16.82 -20.01 -7.63
CA VAL A 334 16.79 -20.94 -6.49
C VAL A 334 15.37 -21.41 -6.24
N LEU A 335 14.39 -20.50 -6.28
CA LEU A 335 12.97 -20.84 -6.14
C LEU A 335 12.51 -21.81 -7.22
N ALA A 336 12.85 -21.55 -8.50
CA ALA A 336 12.46 -22.42 -9.61
C ALA A 336 13.05 -23.83 -9.46
N CYS A 337 14.32 -23.96 -9.05
CA CYS A 337 14.93 -25.25 -8.75
C CYS A 337 14.27 -25.93 -7.55
N LYS A 338 14.02 -25.19 -6.46
CA LYS A 338 13.40 -25.67 -5.22
C LYS A 338 12.00 -26.25 -5.44
N ILE A 339 11.19 -25.64 -6.30
CA ILE A 339 9.84 -26.14 -6.62
C ILE A 339 9.83 -27.15 -7.77
N ALA A 340 11.00 -27.64 -8.19
CA ALA A 340 11.20 -28.54 -9.33
C ALA A 340 10.72 -28.01 -10.69
N ASN A 341 10.58 -26.69 -10.87
CA ASN A 341 10.24 -26.08 -12.16
C ASN A 341 11.48 -25.93 -13.05
N LYS A 342 11.94 -27.07 -13.58
CA LYS A 342 13.13 -27.18 -14.44
C LYS A 342 13.08 -26.26 -15.66
N SER A 343 11.91 -26.12 -16.29
CA SER A 343 11.73 -25.27 -17.48
C SER A 343 11.97 -23.79 -17.14
N ALA A 344 11.37 -23.30 -16.05
CA ALA A 344 11.59 -21.93 -15.60
C ALA A 344 13.04 -21.70 -15.16
N ALA A 345 13.63 -22.65 -14.42
CA ALA A 345 15.01 -22.58 -13.99
C ALA A 345 15.98 -22.41 -15.16
N LYS A 346 15.81 -23.18 -16.25
CA LYS A 346 16.65 -23.04 -17.46
C LYS A 346 16.53 -21.68 -18.12
N ARG A 347 15.32 -21.13 -18.22
CA ARG A 347 15.07 -19.82 -18.83
C ARG A 347 15.66 -18.68 -18.00
N ILE A 348 15.50 -18.75 -16.68
CA ILE A 348 16.10 -17.79 -15.75
C ILE A 348 17.63 -17.89 -15.81
N LEU A 349 18.19 -19.10 -15.81
CA LEU A 349 19.62 -19.33 -15.89
C LEU A 349 20.22 -18.76 -17.18
N ALA A 350 19.59 -19.02 -18.33
CA ALA A 350 20.03 -18.45 -19.60
C ALA A 350 20.08 -16.91 -19.53
N LYS A 351 19.05 -16.29 -18.96
CA LYS A 351 19.03 -14.83 -18.79
C LYS A 351 20.06 -14.33 -17.78
N MET A 352 20.32 -15.07 -16.71
CA MET A 352 21.39 -14.77 -15.75
C MET A 352 22.78 -14.85 -16.37
N GLN A 353 23.01 -15.78 -17.30
CA GLN A 353 24.28 -15.86 -18.05
C GLN A 353 24.50 -14.65 -18.95
N GLU A 354 23.45 -14.15 -19.62
CA GLU A 354 23.53 -12.93 -20.44
C GLU A 354 23.98 -11.69 -19.64
N PHE A 355 23.65 -11.63 -18.34
CA PHE A 355 24.00 -10.52 -17.44
C PHE A 355 25.14 -10.84 -16.48
N GLU A 356 25.81 -11.99 -16.63
CA GLU A 356 26.89 -12.46 -15.75
C GLU A 356 26.49 -12.42 -14.26
N CYS A 357 25.25 -12.81 -13.96
CA CYS A 357 24.74 -12.87 -12.60
C CYS A 357 25.35 -14.06 -11.84
N ASP A 358 25.57 -13.89 -10.54
CA ASP A 358 25.99 -14.99 -9.68
C ASP A 358 24.85 -16.01 -9.52
N VAL A 359 25.16 -17.28 -9.78
CA VAL A 359 24.23 -18.43 -9.66
C VAL A 359 24.37 -19.16 -8.32
N ASN A 360 25.30 -18.73 -7.47
CA ASN A 360 25.64 -19.37 -6.20
C ASN A 360 24.87 -18.83 -4.99
N GLN A 361 23.94 -17.91 -5.19
CA GLN A 361 23.05 -17.46 -4.12
C GLN A 361 22.33 -18.66 -3.51
N ALA A 362 22.35 -18.72 -2.18
CA ALA A 362 21.72 -19.77 -1.40
C ALA A 362 20.45 -19.25 -0.72
N ASP A 363 19.51 -20.16 -0.47
CA ASP A 363 18.33 -19.88 0.34
C ASP A 363 18.62 -19.84 1.84
N HIS A 364 17.57 -19.69 2.64
CA HIS A 364 17.66 -19.64 4.10
C HIS A 364 18.22 -20.92 4.74
N HIS A 365 18.34 -22.04 4.03
CA HIS A 365 18.99 -23.27 4.54
C HIS A 365 20.40 -23.47 3.98
N GLY A 366 20.91 -22.53 3.19
CA GLY A 366 22.19 -22.64 2.50
C GLY A 366 22.11 -23.52 1.24
N MET A 367 20.92 -23.86 0.76
CA MET A 367 20.76 -24.60 -0.49
C MET A 367 20.85 -23.65 -1.69
N THR A 368 21.77 -23.94 -2.61
CA THR A 368 21.89 -23.23 -3.89
C THR A 368 21.04 -23.89 -4.98
N ALA A 369 20.91 -23.24 -6.14
CA ALA A 369 20.26 -23.83 -7.31
C ALA A 369 20.85 -25.20 -7.71
N LEU A 370 22.17 -25.39 -7.54
CA LEU A 370 22.86 -26.66 -7.82
C LEU A 370 22.50 -27.76 -6.83
N HIS A 371 22.32 -27.43 -5.55
CA HIS A 371 21.86 -28.41 -4.54
C HIS A 371 20.48 -28.96 -4.92
N TRP A 372 19.54 -28.07 -5.24
CA TRP A 372 18.18 -28.45 -5.65
C TRP A 372 18.17 -29.23 -6.98
N ALA A 373 18.96 -28.82 -7.98
CA ALA A 373 19.06 -29.55 -9.24
C ALA A 373 19.61 -30.97 -9.07
N LYS A 374 20.60 -31.17 -8.18
CA LYS A 374 21.13 -32.49 -7.83
C LYS A 374 20.15 -33.32 -7.02
N PHE A 375 19.44 -32.73 -6.07
CA PHE A 375 18.37 -33.39 -5.31
C PHE A 375 17.31 -34.01 -6.23
N TYR A 376 16.92 -33.31 -7.30
CA TYR A 376 15.94 -33.80 -8.27
C TYR A 376 16.53 -34.59 -9.44
N HIS A 377 17.85 -34.87 -9.47
CA HIS A 377 18.54 -35.54 -10.59
C HIS A 377 18.28 -34.89 -11.96
N PHE A 378 18.21 -33.55 -12.01
CA PHE A 378 18.08 -32.82 -13.26
C PHE A 378 19.46 -32.64 -13.93
N ASP A 379 20.07 -33.74 -14.39
CA ASP A 379 21.47 -33.80 -14.87
C ASP A 379 21.82 -32.78 -15.95
N ASP A 380 20.89 -32.47 -16.85
CA ASP A 380 21.06 -31.43 -17.86
C ASP A 380 21.05 -30.02 -17.25
N LEU A 381 20.18 -29.74 -16.28
CA LEU A 381 20.20 -28.47 -15.55
C LEU A 381 21.44 -28.37 -14.65
N VAL A 382 21.90 -29.48 -14.04
CA VAL A 382 23.17 -29.55 -13.31
C VAL A 382 24.32 -29.16 -14.24
N SER A 383 24.37 -29.73 -15.44
CA SER A 383 25.39 -29.40 -16.45
C SER A 383 25.33 -27.93 -16.86
N ASP A 384 24.13 -27.39 -17.06
CA ASP A 384 23.92 -25.99 -17.42
C ASP A 384 24.35 -25.04 -16.28
N LEU A 385 24.04 -25.36 -15.01
CA LEU A 385 24.46 -24.60 -13.83
C LEU A 385 25.98 -24.62 -13.63
N MET A 386 26.61 -25.79 -13.79
CA MET A 386 28.07 -25.91 -13.69
C MET A 386 28.77 -25.07 -14.78
N ARG A 387 28.24 -25.07 -16.01
CA ARG A 387 28.73 -24.19 -17.09
C ARG A 387 28.55 -22.72 -16.77
N ALA A 388 27.52 -22.36 -16.03
CA ALA A 388 27.27 -21.01 -15.54
C ALA A 388 28.11 -20.63 -14.29
N GLY A 389 29.03 -21.47 -13.84
CA GLY A 389 29.91 -21.18 -12.71
C GLY A 389 29.33 -21.54 -11.34
N ALA A 390 28.38 -22.46 -11.27
CA ALA A 390 27.91 -22.98 -9.99
C ALA A 390 29.03 -23.73 -9.24
N ASN A 391 29.17 -23.44 -7.94
CA ASN A 391 30.18 -24.00 -7.06
C ASN A 391 29.62 -25.19 -6.30
N ASP A 392 30.11 -26.39 -6.62
CA ASP A 392 29.73 -27.67 -6.03
C ASP A 392 30.26 -27.88 -4.60
N LYS A 393 31.22 -27.06 -4.16
CA LYS A 393 31.83 -27.13 -2.81
C LYS A 393 31.06 -26.37 -1.74
N LEU A 394 30.07 -25.55 -2.14
CA LEU A 394 29.22 -24.85 -1.17
C LEU A 394 28.46 -25.86 -0.32
N LYS A 395 28.25 -25.50 0.94
CA LYS A 395 27.59 -26.35 1.94
C LYS A 395 26.35 -25.66 2.48
N THR A 396 25.33 -26.45 2.77
CA THR A 396 24.14 -26.03 3.51
C THR A 396 24.51 -25.62 4.94
N LYS A 397 23.54 -25.03 5.66
CA LYS A 397 23.68 -24.73 7.09
C LYS A 397 23.89 -25.98 7.96
N SER A 398 23.46 -27.15 7.49
CA SER A 398 23.70 -28.45 8.13
C SER A 398 25.04 -29.10 7.72
N GLY A 399 25.75 -28.53 6.74
CA GLY A 399 27.12 -28.90 6.39
C GLY A 399 27.26 -29.84 5.20
N GLU A 400 26.16 -30.25 4.57
CA GLU A 400 26.17 -31.09 3.37
C GLU A 400 26.38 -30.25 2.10
N ASN A 401 27.13 -30.80 1.14
CA ASN A 401 27.31 -30.19 -0.18
C ASN A 401 26.32 -30.76 -1.20
N CYS A 402 26.35 -30.26 -2.43
CA CYS A 402 25.41 -30.71 -3.47
C CYS A 402 25.56 -32.21 -3.85
N ASP A 403 26.74 -32.83 -3.67
CA ASP A 403 26.95 -34.27 -3.92
C ASP A 403 26.22 -35.17 -2.93
N TYR A 404 26.07 -34.74 -1.67
CA TYR A 404 25.25 -35.46 -0.71
C TYR A 404 23.82 -35.60 -1.22
N PHE A 405 23.21 -34.52 -1.72
CA PHE A 405 21.84 -34.55 -2.22
C PHE A 405 21.66 -35.38 -3.49
N TYR A 406 22.72 -35.61 -4.26
CA TYR A 406 22.68 -36.49 -5.44
C TYR A 406 22.79 -37.98 -5.06
N ASN A 407 23.64 -38.31 -4.09
CA ASN A 407 23.96 -39.71 -3.76
C ASN A 407 23.10 -40.27 -2.61
N HIS A 408 22.56 -39.39 -1.75
CA HIS A 408 21.78 -39.81 -0.59
C HIS A 408 20.43 -40.38 -1.01
N ARG A 409 20.16 -41.62 -0.59
CA ARG A 409 18.87 -42.26 -0.81
C ARG A 409 17.86 -41.78 0.24
N PHE A 410 17.09 -40.75 -0.10
CA PHE A 410 16.08 -40.17 0.78
C PHE A 410 14.99 -41.17 1.14
N LYS A 411 14.72 -41.32 2.44
CA LYS A 411 13.67 -42.17 3.01
C LYS A 411 12.68 -41.34 3.80
N LEU A 412 11.55 -41.93 4.19
CA LEU A 412 10.52 -41.25 5.01
C LEU A 412 11.08 -40.64 6.32
N ASN A 413 12.12 -41.24 6.89
CA ASN A 413 12.77 -40.73 8.10
C ASN A 413 13.49 -39.39 7.90
N ASP A 414 13.96 -39.08 6.68
CA ASP A 414 14.61 -37.79 6.36
C ASP A 414 13.57 -36.65 6.32
N PHE A 415 12.31 -36.99 6.08
CA PHE A 415 11.15 -36.10 6.08
C PHE A 415 10.32 -36.18 7.37
N LYS A 416 10.92 -36.69 8.45
CA LYS A 416 10.29 -36.70 9.78
C LYS A 416 10.33 -35.28 10.37
N ILE A 417 9.25 -34.88 11.02
CA ILE A 417 9.16 -33.59 11.72
C ILE A 417 9.92 -33.70 13.05
N GLU A 418 10.69 -32.67 13.39
CA GLU A 418 11.30 -32.49 14.71
C GLU A 418 10.66 -31.28 15.42
N GLY A 419 10.31 -31.46 16.70
CA GLY A 419 9.69 -30.43 17.55
C GLY A 419 8.26 -30.76 18.01
N PRO A 420 7.69 -30.00 18.98
CA PRO A 420 6.27 -30.05 19.31
C PRO A 420 5.43 -29.63 18.09
N GLU A 421 4.13 -29.92 18.13
CA GLU A 421 3.12 -29.76 17.05
C GLU A 421 3.33 -28.59 16.08
N ILE A 422 2.81 -28.72 14.84
CA ILE A 422 2.88 -27.69 13.79
C ILE A 422 2.15 -26.41 14.24
N ILE A 423 2.86 -25.58 15.01
CA ILE A 423 2.49 -24.21 15.31
C ILE A 423 3.16 -23.37 14.24
N GLU A 424 2.42 -22.41 13.67
CA GLU A 424 2.84 -21.53 12.59
C GLU A 424 4.31 -21.09 12.74
N ASP A 425 5.08 -21.28 11.67
CA ASP A 425 6.50 -20.92 11.51
C ASP A 425 7.53 -21.61 12.42
N ALA A 426 7.13 -22.60 13.24
CA ALA A 426 8.01 -23.19 14.26
C ALA A 426 8.41 -24.66 14.05
N PHE A 427 8.01 -25.31 12.95
CA PHE A 427 8.39 -26.70 12.69
C PHE A 427 9.57 -26.81 11.72
N LYS A 428 10.40 -27.85 11.90
CA LYS A 428 11.49 -28.20 10.99
C LYS A 428 11.44 -29.69 10.69
N LEU A 429 11.85 -30.07 9.49
CA LEU A 429 12.16 -31.48 9.23
C LEU A 429 13.50 -31.82 9.89
N LYS A 430 13.70 -33.11 10.16
CA LYS A 430 14.98 -33.66 10.60
C LYS A 430 16.14 -33.20 9.72
N ASN A 431 15.94 -33.25 8.40
CA ASN A 431 16.81 -32.52 7.49
C ASN A 431 16.23 -31.12 7.27
N ALA A 432 16.75 -30.14 8.01
CA ALA A 432 16.26 -28.77 7.97
C ALA A 432 16.28 -28.17 6.54
N ALA A 433 17.25 -28.55 5.71
CA ALA A 433 17.37 -28.07 4.32
C ALA A 433 16.19 -28.47 3.42
N LEU A 434 15.47 -29.53 3.77
CA LEU A 434 14.30 -30.01 3.03
C LEU A 434 12.98 -29.41 3.54
N THR A 435 13.00 -28.62 4.61
CA THR A 435 11.78 -28.07 5.25
C THR A 435 10.96 -27.26 4.27
N ASP A 436 11.62 -26.49 3.40
CA ASP A 436 10.93 -25.61 2.45
C ASP A 436 10.14 -26.38 1.38
N LEU A 437 10.51 -27.62 1.07
CA LEU A 437 9.76 -28.48 0.15
C LEU A 437 8.31 -28.65 0.60
N CYS A 438 8.07 -28.62 1.91
CA CYS A 438 6.76 -28.86 2.45
C CYS A 438 5.79 -27.71 2.18
N PHE A 439 6.28 -26.47 2.11
CA PHE A 439 5.47 -25.29 1.79
C PHE A 439 5.12 -25.19 0.30
N HIS A 440 5.83 -25.92 -0.56
CA HIS A 440 5.66 -25.86 -2.01
C HIS A 440 5.29 -27.24 -2.62
N MET A 441 4.83 -28.18 -1.80
CA MET A 441 4.61 -29.56 -2.25
C MET A 441 3.55 -29.65 -3.36
N ASP A 442 2.52 -28.81 -3.33
CA ASP A 442 1.53 -28.69 -4.40
C ASP A 442 2.19 -28.38 -5.75
N LYS A 443 3.07 -27.37 -5.79
CA LYS A 443 3.80 -26.93 -6.98
C LYS A 443 4.81 -27.98 -7.43
N ILE A 444 5.55 -28.57 -6.49
CA ILE A 444 6.50 -29.66 -6.77
C ILE A 444 5.76 -30.85 -7.38
N ALA A 445 4.60 -31.23 -6.83
CA ALA A 445 3.83 -32.35 -7.32
C ALA A 445 3.33 -32.13 -8.75
N LEU A 446 2.91 -30.91 -9.10
CA LEU A 446 2.51 -30.57 -10.46
C LEU A 446 3.71 -30.57 -11.42
N ASN A 447 4.83 -29.95 -11.03
CA ASN A 447 6.03 -29.85 -11.86
C ASN A 447 6.67 -31.22 -12.14
N LEU A 448 6.68 -32.11 -11.15
CA LEU A 448 7.17 -33.49 -11.25
C LEU A 448 6.12 -34.48 -11.76
N LYS A 449 4.87 -34.03 -11.98
CA LYS A 449 3.72 -34.86 -12.38
C LYS A 449 3.41 -36.00 -11.39
N LEU A 450 3.58 -35.73 -10.10
CA LEU A 450 3.21 -36.64 -8.99
C LEU A 450 1.71 -36.61 -8.68
N ALA A 451 1.03 -35.53 -9.07
CA ALA A 451 -0.40 -35.31 -8.90
C ALA A 451 -0.94 -34.49 -10.08
N SER A 452 -2.25 -34.58 -10.32
CA SER A 452 -2.94 -33.72 -11.31
C SER A 452 -3.45 -32.43 -10.66
N GLN A 453 -3.70 -31.38 -11.46
CA GLN A 453 -4.33 -30.15 -10.94
C GLN A 453 -5.67 -30.43 -10.26
N ILE A 454 -6.46 -31.35 -10.83
CA ILE A 454 -7.77 -31.75 -10.28
C ILE A 454 -7.59 -32.35 -8.88
N GLU A 455 -6.60 -33.24 -8.71
CA GLU A 455 -6.31 -33.84 -7.40
C GLU A 455 -5.89 -32.78 -6.36
N ILE A 456 -5.09 -31.78 -6.76
CA ILE A 456 -4.70 -30.67 -5.88
C ILE A 456 -5.91 -29.80 -5.52
N ASP A 457 -6.76 -29.46 -6.49
CA ASP A 457 -7.96 -28.66 -6.29
C ASP A 457 -8.97 -29.39 -5.37
N ASP A 458 -9.16 -30.69 -5.56
CA ASP A 458 -10.01 -31.53 -4.72
C ASP A 458 -9.49 -31.59 -3.27
N LEU A 459 -8.16 -31.70 -3.09
CA LEU A 459 -7.54 -31.63 -1.77
C LEU A 459 -7.83 -30.28 -1.10
N TYR A 460 -7.65 -29.15 -1.80
CA TYR A 460 -7.98 -27.82 -1.27
C TYR A 460 -9.48 -27.68 -0.93
N ALA A 461 -10.37 -28.21 -1.76
CA ALA A 461 -11.81 -28.18 -1.53
C ALA A 461 -12.24 -29.07 -0.35
N SER A 462 -11.50 -30.14 -0.07
CA SER A 462 -11.79 -31.06 1.04
C SER A 462 -11.46 -30.49 2.43
N SER A 463 -10.77 -29.35 2.51
CA SER A 463 -10.33 -28.75 3.77
C SER A 463 -10.39 -27.21 3.72
N ASP A 464 -11.46 -26.64 4.26
CA ASP A 464 -11.63 -25.19 4.38
C ASP A 464 -10.45 -24.56 5.13
N THR A 465 -9.91 -25.24 6.14
CA THR A 465 -8.80 -24.73 6.95
C THR A 465 -7.44 -24.77 6.24
N ALA A 466 -7.28 -25.57 5.18
CA ALA A 466 -6.09 -25.55 4.32
C ALA A 466 -6.03 -24.32 3.42
N GLN A 467 -7.16 -23.64 3.21
CA GLN A 467 -7.20 -22.38 2.45
C GLN A 467 -6.65 -21.20 3.25
N TYR A 468 -6.60 -21.30 4.59
CA TYR A 468 -6.22 -20.19 5.46
C TYR A 468 -4.97 -20.46 6.30
N ARG A 469 -4.56 -21.73 6.51
CA ARG A 469 -3.41 -22.06 7.38
C ARG A 469 -2.35 -22.88 6.65
N SER A 470 -1.13 -22.32 6.58
CA SER A 470 0.06 -22.98 6.01
C SER A 470 0.36 -24.34 6.67
N ALA A 471 0.19 -24.43 7.99
CA ALA A 471 0.31 -25.66 8.77
C ALA A 471 -0.61 -26.79 8.27
N ASN A 472 -1.84 -26.46 7.85
CA ASN A 472 -2.78 -27.45 7.32
C ASN A 472 -2.43 -27.84 5.88
N ARG A 473 -1.91 -26.91 5.07
CA ARG A 473 -1.36 -27.20 3.74
C ARG A 473 -0.21 -28.20 3.80
N PHE A 474 0.69 -28.08 4.79
CA PHE A 474 1.71 -29.10 5.05
C PHE A 474 1.05 -30.48 5.25
N GLN A 475 0.05 -30.56 6.12
CA GLN A 475 -0.56 -31.83 6.50
C GLN A 475 -1.32 -32.47 5.33
N LEU A 476 -1.96 -31.64 4.52
CA LEU A 476 -2.76 -32.03 3.36
C LEU A 476 -1.90 -32.43 2.16
N PHE A 477 -0.91 -31.63 1.77
CA PHE A 477 -0.11 -31.88 0.58
C PHE A 477 1.13 -32.71 0.89
N PHE A 478 1.96 -32.26 1.83
CA PHE A 478 3.23 -32.89 2.10
C PHE A 478 3.08 -34.31 2.66
N LYS A 479 2.20 -34.56 3.65
CA LYS A 479 2.02 -35.94 4.15
C LYS A 479 1.43 -36.89 3.09
N THR A 480 0.55 -36.38 2.23
CA THR A 480 -0.11 -37.17 1.18
C THR A 480 0.83 -37.51 0.03
N LEU A 481 1.67 -36.56 -0.39
CA LEU A 481 2.47 -36.67 -1.61
C LEU A 481 3.94 -37.02 -1.37
N ARG A 482 4.46 -36.92 -0.14
CA ARG A 482 5.87 -37.23 0.16
C ARG A 482 6.29 -38.66 -0.21
N SER A 483 5.41 -39.65 -0.10
CA SER A 483 5.72 -41.03 -0.51
C SER A 483 5.88 -41.14 -2.02
N ARG A 484 5.05 -40.42 -2.79
CA ARG A 484 5.18 -40.32 -4.25
C ARG A 484 6.49 -39.63 -4.63
N LEU A 485 6.86 -38.55 -3.93
CA LEU A 485 8.14 -37.88 -4.13
C LEU A 485 9.33 -38.81 -3.86
N ILE A 486 9.33 -39.57 -2.76
CA ILE A 486 10.40 -40.54 -2.45
C ILE A 486 10.51 -41.60 -3.55
N ASN A 487 9.40 -42.21 -3.94
CA ASN A 487 9.40 -43.22 -5.00
C ASN A 487 9.92 -42.65 -6.33
N TRP A 488 9.54 -41.40 -6.63
CA TRP A 488 10.03 -40.70 -7.81
C TRP A 488 11.53 -40.45 -7.76
N LEU A 489 12.07 -40.00 -6.62
CA LEU A 489 13.51 -39.80 -6.40
C LEU A 489 14.29 -41.11 -6.56
N GLU A 490 13.79 -42.22 -5.99
CA GLU A 490 14.43 -43.53 -6.15
C GLU A 490 14.50 -43.98 -7.62
N GLU A 491 13.44 -43.74 -8.41
CA GLU A 491 13.45 -44.07 -9.84
C GLU A 491 14.42 -43.18 -10.61
N GLN A 492 14.47 -41.88 -10.31
CA GLN A 492 15.45 -40.98 -10.96
C GLN A 492 16.89 -41.38 -10.66
N GLN A 493 17.19 -41.73 -9.41
CA GLN A 493 18.52 -42.20 -9.02
C GLN A 493 18.89 -43.48 -9.79
N ARG A 494 17.93 -44.40 -9.96
CA ARG A 494 18.12 -45.63 -10.75
C ARG A 494 18.44 -45.34 -12.21
N LEU A 495 17.69 -44.42 -12.85
CA LEU A 495 17.92 -44.01 -14.24
C LEU A 495 19.26 -43.29 -14.43
N SER A 496 19.67 -42.50 -13.44
CA SER A 496 20.96 -41.79 -13.43
C SER A 496 22.15 -42.78 -13.36
N HIS A 497 22.04 -43.82 -12.54
CA HIS A 497 23.09 -44.86 -12.45
C HIS A 497 23.15 -45.77 -13.69
N GLN A 498 22.03 -46.00 -14.37
CA GLN A 498 22.01 -46.76 -15.62
C GLN A 498 22.64 -46.00 -16.79
N SER A 499 22.52 -44.68 -16.81
CA SER A 499 23.06 -43.81 -17.87
C SER A 499 24.54 -43.46 -17.66
N ASN A 500 25.09 -43.61 -16.44
CA ASN A 500 26.47 -43.25 -16.15
C ASN A 500 27.18 -44.28 -15.23
N PRO A 501 27.63 -45.43 -15.77
CA PRO A 501 28.18 -46.54 -14.97
C PRO A 501 29.50 -46.21 -14.24
N ALA A 502 30.18 -45.10 -14.57
CA ALA A 502 31.43 -44.69 -13.94
C ALA A 502 31.27 -44.19 -12.49
N SER A 503 30.09 -43.65 -12.11
CA SER A 503 29.84 -43.15 -10.75
C SER A 503 29.58 -44.26 -9.73
N ALA A 504 29.25 -45.48 -10.18
CA ALA A 504 28.97 -46.63 -9.31
C ALA A 504 30.22 -47.21 -8.60
N SER A 505 31.43 -46.78 -9.02
CA SER A 505 32.70 -47.38 -8.57
C SER A 505 33.39 -46.67 -7.40
N LEU A 506 32.85 -45.55 -6.91
CA LEU A 506 33.45 -44.75 -5.81
C LEU A 506 32.76 -44.90 -4.45
N GLY A 507 31.74 -45.76 -4.32
CA GLY A 507 30.94 -45.92 -3.09
C GLY A 507 31.20 -47.20 -2.28
N LEU A 508 32.26 -47.97 -2.58
CA LEU A 508 32.60 -49.19 -1.85
C LEU A 508 34.08 -49.18 -1.42
N VAL A 509 34.42 -48.33 -0.44
CA VAL A 509 35.49 -48.60 0.55
C VAL A 509 35.08 -48.00 1.88
#